data_AF-A0A8S9M2T2-F1
#
_entry.id   AF-A0A8S9M2T2-F1
#
_cell.length_a   1.000
_cell.length_b   1.000
_cell.length_c   1.000
_cell.angle_alpha   90.00
_cell.angle_beta   90.00
_cell.angle_gamma   90.00
#
_symmetry.space_group_name_H-M   'P 1'
#
loop_
_entity.id
_entity.type
_entity.pdbx_description
1 polymer ?
#
loop_
_entity_poly.entity_id
_entity_poly.type
_entity_poly.pdbx_seq_one_letter_code
_entity_poly.pdbx_strand_id
1 'polypeptide(L)'
;MGLSRVWPWLLWYLWKNRNGFLFECKLFEARDVVKKAKDEADSWFLAQQVQNRMELTKRVEVREPMVNESGVPESWVLCEIGMDWSKSDDIMGAVWITKNSRGKVLEHSRRAFSGTKTVGEAKLQVLLWAIESMKSLKKKKVRFVSTFGDLVEAIVKPHRWPALQFEVAELQRELQAFETWELRLGVSEMFRCVSFIAQSVRSLGLSQSYVAAGHPRWLDHWYSNERVTSNAFR
;
A
#
# COMPACT_ATOMS: atom_id res chain seq x y z
N MET A 1 28.14 11.39 -4.54
CA MET A 1 27.80 9.96 -4.38
C MET A 1 28.14 9.56 -2.96
N GLY A 2 27.13 9.31 -2.12
CA GLY A 2 27.33 9.05 -0.70
C GLY A 2 27.87 7.64 -0.45
N LEU A 3 28.91 7.52 0.38
CA LEU A 3 29.44 6.22 0.84
C LEU A 3 28.35 5.30 1.43
N SER A 4 27.21 5.85 1.85
CA SER A 4 26.08 5.09 2.42
C SER A 4 25.52 4.02 1.47
N ARG A 5 25.58 4.23 0.15
CA ARG A 5 25.03 3.27 -0.83
C ARG A 5 25.91 2.05 -1.06
N VAL A 6 27.22 2.20 -0.91
CA VAL A 6 28.23 1.18 -1.26
C VAL A 6 28.65 0.37 -0.02
N TRP A 7 28.41 0.91 1.18
CA TRP A 7 28.83 0.34 2.45
C TRP A 7 28.38 -1.12 2.67
N PRO A 8 27.11 -1.50 2.42
CA PRO A 8 26.69 -2.89 2.61
C PRO A 8 27.47 -3.87 1.72
N TRP A 9 27.79 -3.46 0.48
CA TRP A 9 28.48 -4.33 -0.48
C TRP A 9 29.97 -4.43 -0.19
N LEU A 10 30.60 -3.37 0.35
CA LEU A 10 31.97 -3.46 0.85
C LEU A 10 32.09 -4.49 1.98
N LEU A 11 31.18 -4.47 2.96
CA LEU A 11 31.16 -5.46 4.04
C LEU A 11 30.97 -6.88 3.51
N TRP A 12 30.04 -7.06 2.56
CA TRP A 12 29.78 -8.34 1.91
C TRP A 12 31.01 -8.89 1.17
N TYR A 13 31.70 -8.06 0.39
CA TYR A 13 32.90 -8.49 -0.33
C TYR A 13 34.12 -8.71 0.56
N LEU A 14 34.28 -7.94 1.63
CA LEU A 14 35.33 -8.19 2.62
C LEU A 14 35.12 -9.55 3.29
N TRP A 15 33.88 -9.88 3.65
CA TRP A 15 33.53 -11.19 4.18
C TRP A 15 33.79 -12.32 3.17
N LYS A 16 33.36 -12.16 1.91
CA LYS A 16 33.61 -13.14 0.83
C LYS A 16 35.11 -13.35 0.59
N ASN A 17 35.90 -12.29 0.56
CA ASN A 17 37.33 -12.37 0.37
C ASN A 17 38.02 -13.10 1.52
N ARG A 18 37.64 -12.80 2.76
CA ARG A 18 38.17 -13.48 3.94
C ARG A 18 37.91 -14.99 3.85
N ASN A 19 36.70 -15.38 3.47
CA ASN A 19 36.34 -16.79 3.35
C ASN A 19 37.01 -17.45 2.13
N GLY A 20 37.06 -16.79 0.98
CA GLY A 20 37.75 -17.30 -0.21
C GLY A 20 39.26 -17.48 0.00
N PHE A 21 39.87 -16.62 0.81
CA PHE A 21 41.26 -16.82 1.22
C PHE A 21 41.42 -18.05 2.14
N LEU A 22 40.56 -18.18 3.15
CA LEU A 22 40.65 -19.26 4.13
C LEU A 22 40.35 -20.66 3.56
N PHE A 23 39.42 -20.75 2.61
CA PHE A 23 38.94 -22.04 2.10
C PHE A 23 39.43 -22.38 0.68
N GLU A 24 39.78 -21.37 -0.12
CA GLU A 24 40.15 -21.56 -1.53
C GLU A 24 41.55 -20.98 -1.88
N CYS A 25 42.27 -20.41 -0.90
CA CYS A 25 43.54 -19.70 -1.10
C CYS A 25 43.52 -18.63 -2.20
N LYS A 26 42.35 -18.00 -2.42
CA LYS A 26 42.18 -16.94 -3.42
C LYS A 26 42.27 -15.57 -2.75
N LEU A 27 43.11 -14.69 -3.31
CA LEU A 27 43.24 -13.31 -2.89
C LEU A 27 42.71 -12.40 -4.01
N PHE A 28 41.84 -11.47 -3.62
CA PHE A 28 41.35 -10.43 -4.52
C PHE A 28 42.00 -9.10 -4.16
N GLU A 29 42.40 -8.34 -5.17
CA GLU A 29 43.00 -7.02 -4.95
C GLU A 29 41.97 -6.06 -4.34
N ALA A 30 42.40 -5.21 -3.40
CA ALA A 30 41.52 -4.24 -2.75
C ALA A 30 40.84 -3.29 -3.76
N ARG A 31 41.53 -2.95 -4.84
CA ARG A 31 40.98 -2.13 -5.92
C ARG A 31 39.81 -2.81 -6.64
N ASP A 32 39.94 -4.11 -6.89
CA ASP A 32 38.88 -4.91 -7.53
C ASP A 32 37.66 -5.07 -6.63
N VAL A 33 37.87 -5.20 -5.31
CA VAL A 33 36.79 -5.27 -4.33
C VAL A 33 35.97 -3.98 -4.31
N VAL A 34 36.65 -2.84 -4.26
CA VAL A 34 35.99 -1.53 -4.25
C VAL A 34 35.24 -1.31 -5.56
N LYS A 35 35.83 -1.70 -6.69
CA LYS A 35 35.17 -1.61 -8.00
C LYS A 35 33.92 -2.48 -8.06
N LYS A 36 34.04 -3.77 -7.73
CA LYS A 36 32.90 -4.71 -7.70
C LYS A 36 31.78 -4.25 -6.78
N ALA A 37 32.11 -3.77 -5.59
CA ALA A 37 31.11 -3.27 -4.65
C ALA A 37 30.35 -2.05 -5.19
N LYS A 38 31.02 -1.14 -5.90
CA LYS A 38 30.38 0.00 -6.57
C LYS A 38 29.49 -0.45 -7.73
N ASP A 39 30.02 -1.31 -8.60
CA ASP A 39 29.30 -1.80 -9.78
C ASP A 39 28.03 -2.57 -9.37
N GLU A 40 28.09 -3.42 -8.33
CA GLU A 40 26.92 -4.12 -7.80
C GLU A 40 25.93 -3.17 -7.12
N ALA A 41 26.41 -2.13 -6.43
CA ALA A 41 25.53 -1.16 -5.79
C ALA A 41 24.75 -0.38 -6.86
N ASP A 42 25.46 0.14 -7.85
CA ASP A 42 24.88 0.87 -8.96
C ASP A 42 23.91 -0.02 -9.75
N SER A 43 24.30 -1.27 -10.05
CA SER A 43 23.42 -2.24 -10.72
C SER A 43 22.16 -2.55 -9.92
N TRP A 44 22.27 -2.72 -8.60
CA TRP A 44 21.13 -2.97 -7.74
C TRP A 44 20.18 -1.76 -7.69
N PHE A 45 20.71 -0.54 -7.54
CA PHE A 45 19.91 0.68 -7.55
C PHE A 45 19.30 0.98 -8.93
N LEU A 46 19.99 0.66 -10.02
CA LEU A 46 19.45 0.73 -11.38
C LEU A 46 18.33 -0.30 -11.58
N ALA A 47 18.50 -1.53 -11.12
CA ALA A 47 17.47 -2.57 -11.17
C ALA A 47 16.22 -2.17 -10.39
N GLN A 48 16.37 -1.54 -9.22
CA GLN A 48 15.24 -1.00 -8.45
C GLN A 48 14.52 0.13 -9.20
N GLN A 49 15.26 1.04 -9.84
CA GLN A 49 14.67 2.09 -10.67
C GLN A 49 13.97 1.52 -11.91
N VAL A 50 14.54 0.50 -12.56
CA VAL A 50 13.96 -0.19 -13.70
C VAL A 50 12.72 -0.95 -13.27
N GLN A 51 12.72 -1.64 -12.14
CA GLN A 51 11.54 -2.31 -11.60
C GLN A 51 10.43 -1.30 -11.28
N ASN A 52 10.75 -0.20 -10.61
CA ASN A 52 9.80 0.90 -10.38
C ASN A 52 9.26 1.47 -11.70
N ARG A 53 10.11 1.62 -12.72
CA ARG A 53 9.70 2.05 -14.07
C ARG A 53 8.88 1.01 -14.81
N MET A 54 9.17 -0.29 -14.65
CA MET A 54 8.42 -1.39 -15.26
C MET A 54 7.04 -1.56 -14.62
N GLU A 55 6.95 -1.35 -13.31
CA GLU A 55 5.69 -1.21 -12.59
C GLU A 55 4.93 0.05 -13.06
N LEU A 56 5.63 1.15 -13.34
CA LEU A 56 5.05 2.34 -13.95
C LEU A 56 4.59 2.11 -15.40
N THR A 57 5.36 1.39 -16.23
CA THR A 57 5.00 1.13 -17.63
C THR A 57 3.92 0.06 -17.77
N LYS A 58 3.84 -0.92 -16.87
CA LYS A 58 2.65 -1.79 -16.74
C LYS A 58 1.39 -0.98 -16.40
N ARG A 59 1.51 0.12 -15.64
CA ARG A 59 0.41 1.07 -15.41
C ARG A 59 0.10 1.93 -16.65
N VAL A 60 1.06 2.14 -17.55
CA VAL A 60 0.89 2.95 -18.79
C VAL A 60 0.32 2.13 -19.95
N GLU A 61 0.60 0.83 -20.05
CA GLU A 61 0.00 -0.04 -21.08
C GLU A 61 -1.47 -0.37 -20.82
N VAL A 62 -1.94 -0.26 -19.57
CA VAL A 62 -3.39 -0.22 -19.26
C VAL A 62 -3.87 1.24 -19.32
N ARG A 63 -3.77 1.87 -20.48
CA ARG A 63 -4.59 3.05 -20.80
C ARG A 63 -6.01 2.56 -21.14
N GLU A 64 -6.76 2.17 -20.10
CA GLU A 64 -8.20 2.42 -20.16
C GLU A 64 -8.38 3.94 -20.30
N PRO A 65 -9.35 4.41 -21.10
CA PRO A 65 -9.52 5.83 -21.34
C PRO A 65 -9.61 6.54 -20.00
N MET A 66 -8.89 7.67 -19.85
CA MET A 66 -9.05 8.59 -18.73
C MET A 66 -10.52 8.97 -18.62
N VAL A 67 -11.29 8.18 -17.88
CA VAL A 67 -12.56 8.60 -17.32
C VAL A 67 -12.14 9.61 -16.27
N ASN A 68 -12.32 10.88 -16.58
CA ASN A 68 -12.28 11.99 -15.63
C ASN A 68 -12.75 11.46 -14.27
N GLU A 69 -11.91 11.50 -13.24
CA GLU A 69 -12.28 11.04 -11.89
C GLU A 69 -13.40 11.93 -11.36
N SER A 70 -14.63 11.65 -11.77
CA SER A 70 -15.82 12.23 -11.19
C SER A 70 -15.89 11.71 -9.76
N GLY A 71 -15.87 12.63 -8.80
CA GLY A 71 -16.11 12.33 -7.40
C GLY A 71 -17.32 11.41 -7.21
N VAL A 72 -17.43 10.77 -6.04
CA VAL A 72 -18.59 9.92 -5.77
C VAL A 72 -19.88 10.77 -5.84
N PRO A 73 -21.02 10.21 -6.29
CA PRO A 73 -22.30 10.93 -6.27
C PRO A 73 -22.62 11.46 -4.87
N GLU A 74 -23.45 12.51 -4.74
CA GLU A 74 -23.72 13.17 -3.45
C GLU A 74 -24.26 12.24 -2.35
N SER A 75 -24.95 11.15 -2.71
CA SER A 75 -25.48 10.15 -1.77
C SER A 75 -24.49 9.04 -1.40
N TRP A 76 -23.29 9.03 -2.00
CA TRP A 76 -22.29 7.98 -1.83
C TRP A 76 -21.19 8.42 -0.86
N VAL A 77 -20.59 7.43 -0.21
CA VAL A 77 -19.37 7.59 0.57
C VAL A 77 -18.20 6.92 -0.15
N LEU A 78 -17.10 7.64 -0.28
CA LEU A 78 -15.82 7.07 -0.70
C LEU A 78 -15.14 6.48 0.53
N CYS A 79 -14.69 5.23 0.46
CA CYS A 79 -13.97 4.53 1.53
C CYS A 79 -12.59 4.11 0.99
N GLU A 80 -11.54 4.81 1.43
CA GLU A 80 -10.15 4.51 1.09
C GLU A 80 -9.57 3.55 2.12
N ILE A 81 -9.03 2.41 1.68
CA ILE A 81 -8.57 1.32 2.53
C ILE A 81 -7.07 1.09 2.32
N GLY A 82 -6.32 0.95 3.41
CA GLY A 82 -4.91 0.62 3.33
C GLY A 82 -4.38 -0.17 4.50
N MET A 83 -3.15 -0.66 4.34
CA MET A 83 -2.45 -1.42 5.36
C MET A 83 -0.94 -1.17 5.30
N ASP A 84 -0.28 -1.47 6.41
CA ASP A 84 1.16 -1.57 6.53
C ASP A 84 1.48 -2.92 7.20
N TRP A 85 1.87 -3.90 6.38
CA TRP A 85 2.19 -5.27 6.81
C TRP A 85 3.65 -5.58 6.48
N SER A 86 4.32 -6.28 7.39
CA SER A 86 5.66 -6.82 7.18
C SER A 86 5.70 -8.29 7.58
N LYS A 87 6.44 -9.10 6.83
CA LYS A 87 6.68 -10.51 7.18
C LYS A 87 7.49 -10.67 8.47
N SER A 88 8.31 -9.68 8.81
CA SER A 88 9.18 -9.71 10.00
C SER A 88 8.45 -9.37 11.29
N ASP A 89 7.31 -8.71 11.19
CA ASP A 89 6.65 -8.09 12.33
C ASP A 89 5.36 -8.86 12.60
N ASP A 90 5.11 -9.16 13.87
CA ASP A 90 3.87 -9.86 14.25
C ASP A 90 2.63 -8.96 14.13
N ILE A 91 2.83 -7.63 14.17
CA ILE A 91 1.76 -6.63 14.14
C ILE A 91 1.77 -5.91 12.80
N MET A 92 0.60 -5.82 12.17
CA MET A 92 0.33 -4.97 11.02
C MET A 92 -0.62 -3.83 11.36
N GLY A 93 -0.45 -2.70 10.68
CA GLY A 93 -1.38 -1.58 10.73
C GLY A 93 -2.40 -1.65 9.61
N ALA A 94 -3.64 -1.29 9.91
CA ALA A 94 -4.73 -1.18 8.96
C ALA A 94 -5.49 0.11 9.17
N VAL A 95 -6.09 0.62 8.10
CA VAL A 95 -6.80 1.89 8.11
C VAL A 95 -7.92 1.87 7.08
N TRP A 96 -9.00 2.58 7.40
CA TRP A 96 -9.90 3.09 6.39
C TRP A 96 -10.20 4.58 6.66
N ILE A 97 -10.46 5.33 5.59
CA ILE A 97 -10.86 6.74 5.64
C ILE A 97 -12.11 6.92 4.78
N THR A 98 -13.15 7.54 5.33
CA THR A 98 -14.36 7.88 4.59
C THR A 98 -14.34 9.34 4.15
N LYS A 99 -14.75 9.60 2.90
CA LYS A 99 -14.90 10.95 2.33
C LYS A 99 -16.28 11.09 1.69
N ASN A 100 -16.83 12.30 1.72
CA ASN A 100 -18.06 12.61 0.97
C ASN A 100 -17.76 12.92 -0.51
N SER A 101 -18.81 13.24 -1.28
CA SER A 101 -18.73 13.64 -2.69
C SER A 101 -17.82 14.83 -2.97
N ARG A 102 -17.58 15.68 -1.96
CA ARG A 102 -16.71 16.86 -2.04
C ARG A 102 -15.28 16.58 -1.60
N GLY A 103 -14.92 15.32 -1.35
CA GLY A 103 -13.60 14.93 -0.84
C GLY A 103 -13.35 15.29 0.63
N LYS A 104 -14.35 15.80 1.36
CA LYS A 104 -14.20 16.08 2.80
C LYS A 104 -14.19 14.76 3.57
N VAL A 105 -13.13 14.55 4.34
CA VAL A 105 -13.03 13.43 5.29
C VAL A 105 -14.15 13.51 6.32
N LEU A 106 -14.92 12.43 6.43
CA LEU A 106 -16.03 12.26 7.36
C LEU A 106 -15.56 11.55 8.63
N GLU A 107 -14.98 10.37 8.47
CA GLU A 107 -14.46 9.53 9.54
C GLU A 107 -13.16 8.85 9.09
N HIS A 108 -12.37 8.38 10.05
CA HIS A 108 -11.30 7.43 9.81
C HIS A 108 -11.24 6.42 10.94
N SER A 109 -10.59 5.30 10.67
CA SER A 109 -10.27 4.30 11.67
C SER A 109 -8.88 3.75 11.45
N ARG A 110 -8.21 3.46 12.55
CA ARG A 110 -6.97 2.69 12.56
C ARG A 110 -7.19 1.44 13.39
N ARG A 111 -6.61 0.33 12.94
CA ARG A 111 -6.62 -0.95 13.65
C ARG A 111 -5.25 -1.62 13.56
N ALA A 112 -4.86 -2.29 14.63
CA ALA A 112 -3.75 -3.22 14.61
C ALA A 112 -4.29 -4.65 14.47
N PHE A 113 -3.62 -5.45 13.66
CA PHE A 113 -3.86 -6.89 13.58
C PHE A 113 -2.57 -7.63 13.89
N SER A 114 -2.67 -8.77 14.56
CA SER A 114 -1.54 -9.62 14.91
C SER A 114 -1.72 -11.04 14.37
N GLY A 115 -0.63 -11.77 14.21
CA GLY A 115 -0.66 -13.19 13.81
C GLY A 115 -1.00 -13.45 12.34
N THR A 116 -0.96 -12.43 11.49
CA THR A 116 -1.25 -12.56 10.05
C THR A 116 -0.02 -13.04 9.28
N LYS A 117 -0.07 -14.26 8.75
CA LYS A 117 1.13 -14.96 8.24
C LYS A 117 1.51 -14.59 6.81
N THR A 118 0.52 -14.21 6.00
CA THR A 118 0.72 -13.91 4.58
C THR A 118 0.14 -12.57 4.20
N VAL A 119 0.71 -11.94 3.17
CA VAL A 119 0.18 -10.68 2.63
C VAL A 119 -1.23 -10.86 2.04
N GLY A 120 -1.57 -12.04 1.51
CA GLY A 120 -2.91 -12.34 0.98
C GLY A 120 -3.96 -12.34 2.09
N GLU A 121 -3.69 -13.05 3.18
CA GLU A 121 -4.52 -13.05 4.39
C GLU A 121 -4.69 -11.64 4.95
N ALA A 122 -3.60 -10.85 5.02
CA ALA A 122 -3.64 -9.46 5.46
C ALA A 122 -4.58 -8.61 4.60
N LYS A 123 -4.47 -8.70 3.27
CA LYS A 123 -5.33 -7.96 2.34
C LYS A 123 -6.80 -8.32 2.52
N LEU A 124 -7.12 -9.62 2.58
CA LEU A 124 -8.48 -10.09 2.79
C LEU A 124 -9.05 -9.58 4.11
N GLN A 125 -8.31 -9.76 5.20
CA GLN A 125 -8.71 -9.37 6.54
C GLN A 125 -8.98 -7.86 6.66
N VAL A 126 -8.14 -7.03 6.03
CA VAL A 126 -8.33 -5.58 6.02
C VAL A 126 -9.54 -5.16 5.19
N LEU A 127 -9.76 -5.77 4.03
CA LEU A 127 -10.95 -5.49 3.20
C LEU A 127 -12.24 -5.89 3.93
N LEU A 128 -12.30 -7.10 4.47
CA LEU A 128 -13.46 -7.57 5.25
C LEU A 128 -13.75 -6.62 6.41
N TRP A 129 -12.73 -6.26 7.19
CA TRP A 129 -12.88 -5.32 8.30
C TRP A 129 -13.42 -3.95 7.85
N ALA A 130 -12.92 -3.41 6.73
CA ALA A 130 -13.41 -2.13 6.21
C ALA A 130 -14.88 -2.22 5.74
N ILE A 131 -15.25 -3.31 5.06
CA ILE A 131 -16.62 -3.57 4.59
C ILE A 131 -17.56 -3.71 5.79
N GLU A 132 -17.21 -4.52 6.79
CA GLU A 132 -17.94 -4.68 8.04
C GLU A 132 -18.09 -3.35 8.81
N SER A 133 -17.05 -2.52 8.80
CA SER A 133 -17.08 -1.19 9.41
C SER A 133 -18.11 -0.30 8.72
N MET A 134 -18.16 -0.29 7.39
CA MET A 134 -19.15 0.50 6.64
C MET A 134 -20.58 0.00 6.89
N LYS A 135 -20.78 -1.32 7.00
CA LYS A 135 -22.08 -1.92 7.41
C LYS A 135 -22.50 -1.44 8.80
N SER A 136 -21.57 -1.46 9.74
CA SER A 136 -21.80 -1.05 11.13
C SER A 136 -22.13 0.44 11.24
N LEU A 137 -21.47 1.27 10.44
CA LEU A 137 -21.71 2.70 10.28
C LEU A 137 -22.95 3.04 9.43
N LYS A 138 -23.72 2.01 8.99
CA LYS A 138 -24.95 2.14 8.20
C LYS A 138 -24.76 2.91 6.88
N LYS A 139 -23.56 2.89 6.30
CA LYS A 139 -23.31 3.48 4.98
C LYS A 139 -23.89 2.53 3.92
N LYS A 140 -24.95 2.97 3.23
CA LYS A 140 -25.69 2.12 2.27
C LYS A 140 -25.14 2.12 0.85
N LYS A 141 -24.53 3.24 0.44
CA LYS A 141 -23.97 3.46 -0.89
C LYS A 141 -22.48 3.81 -0.77
N VAL A 142 -21.60 2.89 -1.16
CA VAL A 142 -20.16 3.02 -0.86
C VAL A 142 -19.30 2.68 -2.06
N ARG A 143 -18.36 3.57 -2.41
CA ARG A 143 -17.23 3.26 -3.29
C ARG A 143 -16.03 2.93 -2.43
N PHE A 144 -15.65 1.66 -2.41
CA PHE A 144 -14.41 1.20 -1.81
C PHE A 144 -13.25 1.41 -2.78
N VAL A 145 -12.13 1.92 -2.27
CA VAL A 145 -10.89 2.08 -3.04
C VAL A 145 -9.74 1.50 -2.23
N SER A 146 -8.98 0.61 -2.84
CA SER A 146 -7.84 -0.06 -2.21
C SER A 146 -6.69 -0.18 -3.21
N THR A 147 -5.46 -0.29 -2.71
CA THR A 147 -4.27 -0.59 -3.52
C THR A 147 -4.07 -2.09 -3.76
N PHE A 148 -4.98 -2.95 -3.30
CA PHE A 148 -4.89 -4.42 -3.43
C PHE A 148 -5.38 -4.89 -4.81
N GLY A 149 -4.59 -4.59 -5.85
CA GLY A 149 -4.97 -4.83 -7.25
C GLY A 149 -5.39 -6.27 -7.56
N ASP A 150 -4.75 -7.27 -6.95
CA ASP A 150 -5.10 -8.67 -7.07
C ASP A 150 -6.54 -8.97 -6.61
N LEU A 151 -6.93 -8.55 -5.40
CA LEU A 151 -8.29 -8.79 -4.89
C LEU A 151 -9.34 -7.93 -5.58
N VAL A 152 -9.01 -6.67 -5.92
CA VAL A 152 -9.89 -5.80 -6.68
C VAL A 152 -10.19 -6.41 -8.05
N GLU A 153 -9.16 -6.81 -8.79
CA GLU A 153 -9.34 -7.45 -10.09
C GLU A 153 -10.03 -8.81 -9.98
N ALA A 154 -9.77 -9.59 -8.92
CA ALA A 154 -10.43 -10.88 -8.72
C ALA A 154 -11.94 -10.73 -8.50
N ILE A 155 -12.40 -9.67 -7.81
CA ILE A 155 -13.83 -9.38 -7.67
C ILE A 155 -14.45 -8.97 -9.01
N VAL A 156 -13.76 -8.13 -9.78
CA VAL A 156 -14.28 -7.59 -11.06
C VAL A 156 -14.23 -8.64 -12.18
N LYS A 157 -13.18 -9.48 -12.20
CA LYS A 157 -12.92 -10.49 -13.23
C LYS A 157 -12.55 -11.85 -12.60
N PRO A 158 -13.48 -12.55 -11.91
CA PRO A 158 -13.18 -13.77 -11.15
C PRO A 158 -12.51 -14.87 -11.97
N HIS A 159 -12.89 -15.03 -13.25
CA HIS A 159 -12.33 -16.06 -14.13
C HIS A 159 -10.82 -15.91 -14.39
N ARG A 160 -10.25 -14.71 -14.21
CA ARG A 160 -8.81 -14.48 -14.37
C ARG A 160 -8.02 -14.85 -13.11
N TRP A 161 -8.70 -15.06 -11.98
CA TRP A 161 -8.10 -15.30 -10.67
C TRP A 161 -8.71 -16.54 -9.99
N PRO A 162 -8.57 -17.75 -10.58
CA PRO A 162 -9.12 -18.98 -10.02
C PRO A 162 -8.50 -19.37 -8.66
N ALA A 163 -7.30 -18.87 -8.34
CA ALA A 163 -6.68 -19.09 -7.04
C ALA A 163 -7.30 -18.26 -5.90
N LEU A 164 -8.05 -17.19 -6.22
CA LEU A 164 -8.62 -16.26 -5.25
C LEU A 164 -10.14 -16.42 -5.06
N GLN A 165 -10.70 -17.56 -5.47
CA GLN A 165 -12.16 -17.76 -5.44
C GLN A 165 -12.72 -17.74 -4.02
N PHE A 166 -11.96 -18.24 -3.04
CA PHE A 166 -12.36 -18.21 -1.64
C PHE A 166 -12.46 -16.76 -1.14
N GLU A 167 -11.42 -15.97 -1.35
CA GLU A 167 -11.35 -14.56 -0.98
C GLU A 167 -12.46 -13.75 -1.63
N VAL A 168 -12.72 -13.97 -2.93
CA VAL A 168 -13.80 -13.32 -3.67
C VAL A 168 -15.16 -13.68 -3.09
N ALA A 169 -15.42 -14.96 -2.80
CA ALA A 169 -16.69 -15.40 -2.22
C ALA A 169 -16.96 -14.78 -0.84
N GLU A 170 -15.94 -14.72 0.02
CA GLU A 170 -16.04 -14.11 1.35
C GLU A 170 -16.37 -12.61 1.24
N LEU A 171 -15.66 -11.88 0.36
CA LEU A 171 -15.90 -10.45 0.13
C LEU A 171 -17.29 -10.18 -0.49
N GLN A 172 -17.69 -10.97 -1.49
CA GLN A 172 -18.99 -10.83 -2.15
C GLN A 172 -20.14 -11.04 -1.17
N ARG A 173 -20.04 -12.04 -0.27
CA ARG A 173 -21.03 -12.28 0.78
C ARG A 173 -21.21 -11.05 1.67
N GLU A 174 -20.13 -10.39 2.08
CA GLU A 174 -20.22 -9.19 2.89
C GLU A 174 -20.80 -7.98 2.13
N LEU A 175 -20.48 -7.86 0.83
CA LEU A 175 -20.93 -6.77 -0.03
C LEU A 175 -22.43 -6.80 -0.36
N GLN A 176 -23.11 -7.94 -0.17
CA GLN A 176 -24.57 -8.05 -0.36
C GLN A 176 -25.39 -7.14 0.57
N ALA A 177 -24.80 -6.64 1.66
CA ALA A 177 -25.48 -5.78 2.63
C ALA A 177 -25.67 -4.32 2.17
N PHE A 178 -25.07 -3.93 1.04
CA PHE A 178 -25.11 -2.55 0.52
C PHE A 178 -26.16 -2.42 -0.58
N GLU A 179 -26.85 -1.26 -0.62
CA GLU A 179 -27.80 -0.96 -1.69
C GLU A 179 -27.09 -0.82 -3.03
N THR A 180 -25.95 -0.14 -3.02
CA THR A 180 -25.08 0.03 -4.18
C THR A 180 -23.65 0.11 -3.70
N TRP A 181 -22.74 -0.55 -4.40
CA TRP A 181 -21.33 -0.51 -4.07
C TRP A 181 -20.46 -0.58 -5.32
N GLU A 182 -19.24 -0.08 -5.19
CA GLU A 182 -18.17 -0.26 -6.16
C GLU A 182 -16.88 -0.59 -5.42
N LEU A 183 -16.02 -1.42 -5.99
CA LEU A 183 -14.66 -1.63 -5.52
C LEU A 183 -13.69 -1.28 -6.66
N ARG A 184 -12.80 -0.31 -6.42
CA ARG A 184 -11.86 0.19 -7.43
C ARG A 184 -10.42 0.15 -6.93
N LEU A 185 -9.49 0.08 -7.90
CA LEU A 185 -8.07 0.17 -7.62
C LEU A 185 -7.69 1.64 -7.42
N GLY A 186 -7.03 1.93 -6.31
CA GLY A 186 -6.54 3.26 -5.97
C GLY A 186 -5.16 3.57 -6.56
N VAL A 187 -4.92 4.83 -6.90
CA VAL A 187 -3.60 5.32 -7.33
C VAL A 187 -2.80 5.75 -6.11
N SER A 188 -1.51 5.39 -6.06
CA SER A 188 -0.63 5.59 -4.90
C SER A 188 -0.59 7.02 -4.34
N GLU A 189 -0.85 8.05 -5.15
CA GLU A 189 -0.82 9.45 -4.70
C GLU A 189 -1.97 9.80 -3.76
N MET A 190 -3.15 9.20 -3.96
CA MET A 190 -4.33 9.41 -3.10
C MET A 190 -4.19 8.74 -1.72
N PHE A 191 -3.28 7.76 -1.61
CA PHE A 191 -3.16 6.90 -0.43
C PHE A 191 -2.09 7.36 0.56
N ARG A 192 -1.47 8.53 0.37
CA ARG A 192 -0.41 9.02 1.28
C ARG A 192 -0.87 9.11 2.74
N CYS A 193 -2.00 9.76 2.99
CA CYS A 193 -2.57 9.87 4.34
C CYS A 193 -2.96 8.50 4.92
N VAL A 194 -3.52 7.63 4.09
CA VAL A 194 -3.86 6.25 4.44
C VAL A 194 -2.59 5.50 4.90
N SER A 195 -1.53 5.54 4.10
CA SER A 195 -0.24 4.90 4.42
C SER A 195 0.35 5.41 5.73
N PHE A 196 0.35 6.72 5.98
CA PHE A 196 0.86 7.26 7.24
C PHE A 196 0.08 6.76 8.46
N ILE A 197 -1.25 6.68 8.38
CA ILE A 197 -2.06 6.18 9.49
C ILE A 197 -1.80 4.69 9.72
N ALA A 198 -1.70 3.89 8.67
CA ALA A 198 -1.38 2.46 8.78
C ALA A 198 -0.02 2.26 9.45
N GLN A 199 1.01 2.96 8.95
CA GLN A 199 2.39 2.88 9.47
C GLN A 199 2.48 3.31 10.93
N SER A 200 1.64 4.26 11.38
CA SER A 200 1.65 4.74 12.77
C SER A 200 1.44 3.63 13.81
N VAL A 201 0.81 2.50 13.44
CA VAL A 201 0.68 1.33 14.33
C VAL A 201 2.06 0.76 14.68
N ARG A 202 2.91 0.57 13.67
CA ARG A 202 4.24 -0.04 13.83
C ARG A 202 5.30 0.97 14.22
N SER A 203 5.28 2.15 13.59
CA SER A 203 6.31 3.17 13.81
C SER A 203 6.16 3.93 15.12
N LEU A 204 4.93 4.09 15.62
CA LEU A 204 4.62 4.84 16.85
C LEU A 204 4.03 3.96 17.95
N GLY A 205 3.94 2.63 17.74
CA GLY A 205 3.41 1.69 18.74
C GLY A 205 1.92 1.84 19.02
N LEU A 206 1.16 2.46 18.11
CA LEU A 206 -0.24 2.82 18.33
C LEU A 206 -1.19 1.66 18.00
N SER A 207 -1.14 0.61 18.82
CA SER A 207 -1.86 -0.66 18.61
C SER A 207 -3.36 -0.61 18.90
N GLN A 208 -3.84 0.44 19.57
CA GLN A 208 -5.23 0.61 19.97
C GLN A 208 -6.08 0.96 18.76
N SER A 209 -7.15 0.19 18.58
CA SER A 209 -8.12 0.37 17.50
C SER A 209 -9.14 1.44 17.89
N TYR A 210 -9.50 2.31 16.95
CA TYR A 210 -10.49 3.36 17.18
C TYR A 210 -11.20 3.77 15.88
N VAL A 211 -12.34 4.43 16.03
CA VAL A 211 -13.01 5.19 14.97
C VAL A 211 -13.12 6.64 15.44
N ALA A 212 -12.77 7.59 14.58
CA ALA A 212 -12.86 9.01 14.89
C ALA A 212 -13.47 9.82 13.74
N ALA A 213 -14.18 10.88 14.09
CA ALA A 213 -14.70 11.85 13.12
C ALA A 213 -13.57 12.74 12.57
N GLY A 214 -13.67 13.11 11.30
CA GLY A 214 -12.68 13.89 10.58
C GLY A 214 -11.40 13.10 10.28
N HIS A 215 -10.32 13.82 9.99
CA HIS A 215 -8.99 13.27 9.80
C HIS A 215 -8.14 13.45 11.08
N PRO A 216 -7.04 12.69 11.25
CA PRO A 216 -6.13 12.92 12.36
C PRO A 216 -5.51 14.32 12.31
N ARG A 217 -5.46 15.03 13.44
CA ARG A 217 -4.92 16.41 13.53
C ARG A 217 -3.46 16.53 13.07
N TRP A 218 -2.65 15.49 13.27
CA TRP A 218 -1.27 15.47 12.82
C TRP A 218 -1.12 15.35 11.29
N LEU A 219 -2.23 15.21 10.55
CA LEU A 219 -2.29 15.25 9.09
C LEU A 219 -2.95 16.52 8.53
N ASP A 220 -3.23 17.53 9.35
CA ASP A 220 -3.94 18.76 8.94
C ASP A 220 -3.29 19.44 7.71
N HIS A 221 -1.96 19.48 7.64
CA HIS A 221 -1.20 20.05 6.51
C HIS A 221 -1.52 19.35 5.18
N TRP A 222 -1.70 18.02 5.19
CA TRP A 222 -1.93 17.25 3.97
C TRP A 222 -3.33 17.50 3.41
N TYR A 223 -4.34 17.55 4.28
CA TYR A 223 -5.72 17.80 3.87
C TYR A 223 -6.03 19.28 3.60
N SER A 224 -5.25 20.20 4.17
CA SER A 224 -5.37 21.63 3.86
C SER A 224 -4.88 21.94 2.45
N ASN A 225 -3.80 21.29 2.00
CA ASN A 225 -3.25 21.49 0.65
C ASN A 225 -4.15 20.87 -0.44
N GLU A 226 -4.80 19.72 -0.19
CA GLU A 226 -5.75 19.11 -1.14
C GLU A 226 -6.99 19.98 -1.40
N ARG A 227 -7.40 20.80 -0.42
CA ARG A 227 -8.52 21.77 -0.60
C ARG A 227 -8.13 22.96 -1.46
N VAL A 228 -6.86 23.35 -1.47
CA VAL A 228 -6.37 24.48 -2.27
C VAL A 228 -6.23 24.06 -3.73
N THR A 229 -5.73 22.85 -4.00
CA THR A 229 -5.60 22.34 -5.37
C THR A 229 -6.94 22.06 -6.03
N SER A 230 -7.92 21.51 -5.29
CA SER A 230 -9.28 21.28 -5.81
C SER A 230 -10.06 22.57 -6.12
N ASN A 231 -9.72 23.70 -5.48
CA ASN A 231 -10.30 25.01 -5.80
C ASN A 231 -9.56 25.76 -6.92
N ALA A 232 -8.33 25.36 -7.25
CA ALA A 232 -7.54 25.98 -8.33
C ALA A 232 -7.92 25.48 -9.74
N PHE A 233 -8.70 24.41 -9.83
CA PHE A 233 -9.23 23.84 -11.07
C PHE A 233 -10.75 24.10 -11.25
N ARG A 234 -11.28 25.12 -10.57
CA ARG A 234 -12.68 25.52 -10.69
C ARG A 234 -12.84 26.85 -11.41
#